data_AF-A0A3C0W1F0-F1
#
_entry.id   AF-A0A3C0W1F0-F1
#
_cell.length_a   1.000
_cell.length_b   1.000
_cell.length_c   1.000
_cell.angle_alpha   90.00
_cell.angle_beta   90.00
_cell.angle_gamma   90.00
#
_symmetry.space_group_name_H-M   'P 1'
#
loop_
_entity.id
_entity.type
_entity.pdbx_description
1 polymer ?
#
loop_
_entity_poly.entity_id
_entity_poly.type
_entity_poly.pdbx_seq_one_letter_code
_entity_poly.pdbx_strand_id
1 'polypeptide(L)'
;MIKSYPFTGFSGGLGPKLREGDGQIPEGVYAIEYLNPNSQFHLSVKLDYPNVFDKAKGRADGRDRLGFDIFIHGGSATIGCIPIGDAGIEEVFLMVSEVGINNVTAIVSPYDMRTNTKRIEIPGIIWEQELYDLIGAEFIRQFGANNE
;
A
#
# COMPACT_ATOMS: atom_id res chain seq x y z
N MET A 1 15.74 -7.87 4.59
CA MET A 1 15.07 -6.75 5.30
C MET A 1 16.14 -5.80 5.77
N ILE A 2 16.05 -4.51 5.43
CA ILE A 2 17.06 -3.51 5.83
C ILE A 2 16.59 -2.73 7.06
N LYS A 3 15.31 -2.35 7.13
CA LYS A 3 14.72 -1.62 8.26
C LYS A 3 13.21 -1.84 8.35
N SER A 4 12.63 -1.59 9.52
CA SER A 4 11.19 -1.56 9.77
C SER A 4 10.78 -0.22 10.38
N TYR A 5 9.63 0.28 9.97
CA TYR A 5 9.04 1.51 10.49
C TYR A 5 7.61 1.17 10.96
N PRO A 6 7.28 1.37 12.25
CA PRO A 6 5.92 1.14 12.72
C PRO A 6 4.97 2.17 12.11
N PHE A 7 3.72 1.77 11.91
CA PHE A 7 2.67 2.74 11.61
C PHE A 7 2.47 3.64 12.84
N THR A 8 2.37 4.94 12.60
CA THR A 8 2.09 5.93 13.65
C THR A 8 0.60 6.23 13.81
N GLY A 9 -0.21 5.73 12.87
CA GLY A 9 -1.67 5.79 12.86
C GLY A 9 -2.23 4.88 11.77
N PHE A 10 -3.51 4.55 11.86
CA PHE A 10 -4.24 3.84 10.81
C PHE A 10 -5.73 4.16 10.90
N SER A 11 -6.44 3.89 9.82
CA SER A 11 -7.90 3.92 9.78
C SER A 11 -8.42 2.67 9.09
N GLY A 12 -9.69 2.35 9.32
CA GLY A 12 -10.33 1.16 8.74
C GLY A 12 -10.05 -0.13 9.51
N GLY A 13 -10.46 -1.24 8.92
CA GLY A 13 -10.26 -2.60 9.40
C GLY A 13 -9.65 -3.49 8.32
N LEU A 14 -9.80 -4.82 8.46
CA LEU A 14 -9.31 -5.77 7.45
C LEU A 14 -10.08 -5.61 6.13
N GLY A 15 -9.34 -5.58 5.02
CA GLY A 15 -9.85 -5.57 3.66
C GLY A 15 -9.45 -4.34 2.84
N PRO A 16 -9.47 -4.45 1.50
CA PRO A 16 -9.00 -3.39 0.64
C PRO A 16 -9.92 -2.17 0.65
N LYS A 17 -9.36 -1.02 0.29
CA LYS A 17 -10.12 0.17 -0.07
C LYS A 17 -11.03 -0.06 -1.27
N LEU A 18 -12.32 0.19 -1.11
CA LEU A 18 -13.36 -0.03 -2.12
C LEU A 18 -13.98 1.27 -2.64
N ARG A 19 -14.00 2.33 -1.84
CA ARG A 19 -14.60 3.59 -2.27
C ARG A 19 -13.96 4.80 -1.61
N GLU A 20 -14.14 5.95 -2.22
CA GLU A 20 -13.80 7.22 -1.59
C GLU A 20 -14.52 7.35 -0.23
N GLY A 21 -13.78 7.78 0.81
CA GLY A 21 -14.34 8.00 2.14
C GLY A 21 -14.62 6.75 3.00
N ASP A 22 -14.28 5.55 2.57
CA ASP A 22 -14.45 4.33 3.40
C ASP A 22 -13.45 4.17 4.54
N GLY A 23 -12.42 5.03 4.61
CA GLY A 23 -11.38 4.99 5.64
C GLY A 23 -10.44 3.79 5.55
N GLN A 24 -10.55 2.93 4.53
CA GLN A 24 -9.67 1.78 4.33
C GLN A 24 -8.34 2.20 3.71
N ILE A 25 -7.26 1.53 4.13
CA ILE A 25 -5.97 1.53 3.42
C ILE A 25 -6.12 0.56 2.23
N PRO A 26 -5.63 0.90 1.02
CA PRO A 26 -5.70 -0.04 -0.09
C PRO A 26 -4.76 -1.23 0.14
N GLU A 27 -5.13 -2.40 -0.39
CA GLU A 27 -4.29 -3.60 -0.37
C GLU A 27 -3.97 -3.97 -1.81
N GLY A 28 -2.70 -4.24 -2.12
CA GLY A 28 -2.25 -4.46 -3.48
C GLY A 28 -0.76 -4.21 -3.71
N VAL A 29 -0.41 -4.14 -4.98
CA VAL A 29 0.94 -3.83 -5.47
C VAL A 29 0.87 -2.50 -6.20
N TYR A 30 1.68 -1.54 -5.77
CA TYR A 30 1.63 -0.16 -6.24
C TYR A 30 3.00 0.31 -6.73
N ALA A 31 2.97 1.08 -7.82
CA ALA A 31 4.11 1.88 -8.24
C ALA A 31 4.15 3.20 -7.47
N ILE A 32 5.32 3.83 -7.44
CA ILE A 32 5.46 5.18 -6.90
C ILE A 32 5.16 6.19 -8.01
N GLU A 33 4.11 6.99 -7.84
CA GLU A 33 3.70 8.01 -8.82
C GLU A 33 4.60 9.25 -8.73
N TYR A 34 4.83 9.78 -7.52
CA TYR A 34 5.78 10.87 -7.29
C TYR A 34 6.17 11.02 -5.81
N LEU A 35 7.20 11.84 -5.58
CA LEU A 35 7.68 12.28 -4.27
C LEU A 35 7.24 13.73 -3.98
N ASN A 36 6.61 13.96 -2.83
CA ASN A 36 6.15 15.28 -2.41
C ASN A 36 7.02 15.86 -1.27
N PRO A 37 7.97 16.76 -1.56
CA PRO A 37 8.75 17.42 -0.51
C PRO A 37 7.94 18.46 0.27
N ASN A 38 6.80 18.93 -0.27
CA ASN A 38 5.97 19.99 0.33
C ASN A 38 4.66 19.43 0.91
N SER A 39 4.69 18.20 1.43
CA SER A 39 3.52 17.57 2.05
C SER A 39 3.09 18.33 3.30
N GLN A 40 1.77 18.48 3.49
CA GLN A 40 1.19 19.03 4.71
C GLN A 40 1.38 18.12 5.93
N PHE A 41 1.77 16.85 5.71
CA PHE A 41 2.00 15.84 6.74
C PHE A 41 3.48 15.46 6.87
N HIS A 42 4.40 16.36 6.50
CA HIS A 42 5.86 16.16 6.47
C HIS A 42 6.32 15.06 5.51
N LEU A 43 6.76 15.46 4.30
CA LEU A 43 7.10 14.58 3.17
C LEU A 43 5.99 13.58 2.79
N SER A 44 5.94 13.16 1.53
CA SER A 44 5.14 11.98 1.19
C SER A 44 5.61 11.29 -0.10
N VAL A 45 5.29 10.01 -0.18
CA VAL A 45 5.46 9.16 -1.36
C VAL A 45 4.07 8.78 -1.86
N LYS A 46 3.71 9.17 -3.08
CA LYS A 46 2.39 8.85 -3.65
C LYS A 46 2.39 7.47 -4.30
N LEU A 47 1.38 6.66 -3.97
CA LEU A 47 1.09 5.41 -4.64
C LEU A 47 0.20 5.65 -5.87
N ASP A 48 0.33 4.83 -6.91
CA ASP A 48 -0.50 4.89 -8.12
C ASP A 48 -1.94 4.37 -7.93
N TYR A 49 -2.45 4.38 -6.70
CA TYR A 49 -3.83 4.03 -6.38
C TYR A 49 -4.83 5.11 -6.87
N PRO A 50 -5.94 4.73 -7.51
CA PRO A 50 -6.31 3.38 -7.92
C PRO A 50 -5.56 2.96 -9.19
N ASN A 51 -4.91 1.81 -9.13
CA ASN A 51 -4.17 1.25 -10.27
C ASN A 51 -5.10 0.47 -11.21
N VAL A 52 -4.53 -0.27 -12.17
CA VAL A 52 -5.30 -1.06 -13.14
C VAL A 52 -6.17 -2.13 -12.46
N PHE A 53 -5.63 -2.82 -11.47
CA PHE A 53 -6.35 -3.86 -10.72
C PHE A 53 -7.52 -3.24 -9.93
N ASP A 54 -7.27 -2.16 -9.19
CA ASP A 54 -8.31 -1.48 -8.40
C ASP A 54 -9.47 -1.02 -9.27
N LYS A 55 -9.16 -0.41 -10.44
CA LYS A 55 -10.15 0.05 -11.42
C LYS A 55 -10.96 -1.10 -12.01
N ALA A 56 -10.31 -2.23 -12.31
CA ALA A 56 -10.98 -3.41 -12.84
C ALA A 56 -11.95 -4.02 -11.81
N LYS A 57 -11.53 -4.17 -10.55
CA LYS A 57 -12.40 -4.67 -9.47
C LYS A 57 -13.50 -3.68 -9.11
N GLY A 58 -13.20 -2.39 -9.13
CA GLY A 58 -14.19 -1.32 -9.02
C GLY A 58 -15.32 -1.49 -10.02
N ARG A 59 -15.01 -1.60 -11.32
CA ARG A 59 -16.01 -1.85 -12.37
C ARG A 59 -16.78 -3.15 -12.19
N ALA A 60 -16.09 -4.25 -11.85
CA ALA A 60 -16.72 -5.54 -11.64
C ALA A 60 -17.76 -5.50 -10.51
N ASP A 61 -17.49 -4.73 -9.46
CA ASP A 61 -18.38 -4.54 -8.31
C ASP A 61 -19.42 -3.42 -8.51
N GLY A 62 -19.44 -2.74 -9.67
CA GLY A 62 -20.31 -1.58 -9.91
C GLY A 62 -19.96 -0.35 -9.06
N ARG A 63 -18.68 -0.19 -8.70
CA ARG A 63 -18.13 0.93 -7.92
C ARG A 63 -17.36 1.89 -8.82
N ASP A 64 -17.88 3.11 -8.93
CA ASP A 64 -17.33 4.13 -9.84
C ASP A 64 -16.39 5.12 -9.14
N ARG A 65 -16.50 5.23 -7.81
CA ARG A 65 -15.77 6.21 -6.99
C ARG A 65 -14.85 5.49 -6.01
N LEU A 66 -13.65 5.15 -6.48
CA LEU A 66 -12.63 4.46 -5.67
C LEU A 66 -11.88 5.40 -4.72
N GLY A 67 -11.89 6.69 -5.04
CA GLY A 67 -10.99 7.67 -4.42
C GLY A 67 -9.65 7.70 -5.16
N PHE A 68 -8.69 8.37 -4.56
CA PHE A 68 -7.36 8.67 -5.10
C PHE A 68 -6.46 9.09 -3.92
N ASP A 69 -5.26 9.58 -4.20
CA ASP A 69 -4.40 10.27 -3.22
C ASP A 69 -4.07 9.43 -1.98
N ILE A 70 -3.54 8.23 -2.24
CA ILE A 70 -2.96 7.37 -1.20
C ILE A 70 -1.46 7.63 -1.12
N PHE A 71 -0.99 7.94 0.09
CA PHE A 71 0.39 8.28 0.36
C PHE A 71 0.97 7.46 1.51
N ILE A 72 2.28 7.23 1.45
CA ILE A 72 3.10 6.97 2.63
C ILE A 72 3.64 8.33 3.10
N HIS A 73 3.47 8.70 4.36
CA HIS A 73 3.79 10.06 4.82
C HIS A 73 4.24 10.14 6.30
N GLY A 74 4.66 11.33 6.73
CA GLY A 74 5.02 11.64 8.13
C GLY A 74 3.83 11.87 9.05
N GLY A 75 4.08 12.33 10.27
CA GLY A 75 3.05 12.53 11.28
C GLY A 75 2.29 11.25 11.65
N SER A 76 1.03 11.39 12.10
CA SER A 76 0.17 10.27 12.53
C SER A 76 -1.29 10.40 12.10
N ALA A 77 -1.74 11.59 11.68
CA ALA A 77 -3.11 11.84 11.25
C ALA A 77 -3.34 11.26 9.85
N THR A 78 -4.27 10.31 9.72
CA THR A 78 -4.56 9.63 8.45
C THR A 78 -6.03 9.23 8.32
N ILE A 79 -6.53 9.21 7.10
CA ILE A 79 -7.75 8.52 6.68
C ILE A 79 -7.43 7.79 5.37
N GLY A 80 -7.02 6.52 5.47
CA GLY A 80 -6.71 5.63 4.34
C GLY A 80 -5.29 5.71 3.79
N CYS A 81 -4.47 6.66 4.26
CA CYS A 81 -3.03 6.73 3.97
C CYS A 81 -2.19 5.94 5.00
N ILE A 82 -0.88 5.84 4.74
CA ILE A 82 0.07 5.04 5.52
C ILE A 82 1.07 5.97 6.24
N PRO A 83 0.78 6.41 7.48
CA PRO A 83 1.70 7.25 8.23
C PRO A 83 2.75 6.41 8.94
N ILE A 84 4.03 6.76 8.75
CA ILE A 84 5.19 6.09 9.38
C ILE A 84 6.04 7.03 10.25
N GLY A 85 5.50 8.22 10.54
CA GLY A 85 6.17 9.27 11.31
C GLY A 85 7.28 9.97 10.55
N ASP A 86 7.70 11.13 11.06
CA ASP A 86 8.58 12.06 10.34
C ASP A 86 9.95 11.43 10.03
N ALA A 87 10.58 10.80 11.03
CA ALA A 87 11.86 10.11 10.82
C ALA A 87 11.74 8.92 9.86
N GLY A 88 10.60 8.22 9.87
CA GLY A 88 10.38 7.09 8.97
C GLY A 88 10.25 7.53 7.53
N ILE A 89 9.45 8.56 7.28
CA ILE A 89 9.25 9.07 5.92
C ILE A 89 10.49 9.78 5.38
N GLU A 90 11.29 10.46 6.20
CA GLU A 90 12.56 11.06 5.76
C GLU A 90 13.50 10.04 5.12
N GLU A 91 13.68 8.89 5.79
CA GLU A 91 14.52 7.81 5.27
C GLU A 91 13.93 7.16 4.03
N VAL A 92 12.62 6.86 4.05
CA VAL A 92 11.94 6.26 2.88
C VAL A 92 11.99 7.21 1.68
N PHE A 93 11.72 8.50 1.89
CA PHE A 93 11.76 9.51 0.85
C PHE A 93 13.16 9.62 0.23
N LEU A 94 14.20 9.66 1.07
CA LEU A 94 15.59 9.66 0.61
C LEU A 94 15.92 8.41 -0.22
N MET A 95 15.59 7.22 0.30
CA MET A 95 15.85 5.96 -0.41
C MET A 95 15.15 5.91 -1.78
N VAL A 96 13.88 6.31 -1.84
CA VAL A 96 13.13 6.34 -3.12
C VAL A 96 13.69 7.39 -4.06
N SER A 97 14.14 8.54 -3.55
CA SER A 97 14.78 9.60 -4.35
C SER A 97 16.08 9.12 -4.99
N GLU A 98 16.92 8.42 -4.23
CA GLU A 98 18.23 7.90 -4.70
C GLU A 98 18.07 6.74 -5.70
N VAL A 99 17.14 5.82 -5.44
CA VAL A 99 16.88 4.67 -6.29
C VAL A 99 16.07 5.05 -7.55
N GLY A 100 15.27 6.11 -7.46
CA GLY A 100 14.36 6.55 -8.50
C GLY A 100 13.01 5.82 -8.45
N ILE A 101 11.91 6.57 -8.57
CA ILE A 101 10.53 6.10 -8.38
C ILE A 101 10.16 4.87 -9.23
N ASN A 102 10.70 4.76 -10.46
CA ASN A 102 10.40 3.66 -11.39
C ASN A 102 11.01 2.32 -10.95
N ASN A 103 11.92 2.33 -9.99
CA ASN A 103 12.62 1.16 -9.48
C ASN A 103 12.08 0.73 -8.10
N VAL A 104 10.98 1.33 -7.64
CA VAL A 104 10.39 1.07 -6.33
C VAL A 104 8.97 0.53 -6.49
N THR A 105 8.70 -0.55 -5.77
CA THR A 105 7.38 -1.16 -5.66
C THR A 105 6.93 -1.15 -4.20
N ALA A 106 5.72 -0.68 -3.94
CA ALA A 106 5.07 -0.76 -2.64
C ALA A 106 4.10 -1.95 -2.63
N ILE A 107 4.31 -2.89 -1.72
CA ILE A 107 3.38 -4.00 -1.47
C ILE A 107 2.63 -3.69 -0.18
N VAL A 108 1.31 -3.56 -0.26
CA VAL A 108 0.45 -3.29 0.90
C VAL A 108 -0.43 -4.51 1.16
N SER A 109 -0.27 -5.10 2.34
CA SER A 109 -0.92 -6.35 2.75
C SER A 109 -1.33 -6.26 4.22
N PRO A 110 -2.48 -6.83 4.62
CA PRO A 110 -2.93 -6.82 6.02
C PRO A 110 -2.18 -7.84 6.90
N TYR A 111 -1.34 -8.69 6.31
CA TYR A 111 -0.51 -9.64 7.02
C TYR A 111 0.92 -9.68 6.49
N ASP A 112 1.82 -10.09 7.36
CA ASP A 112 3.22 -10.30 7.02
C ASP A 112 3.38 -11.60 6.22
N MET A 113 3.58 -11.47 4.91
CA MET A 113 3.76 -12.63 4.02
C MET A 113 5.06 -13.40 4.30
N ARG A 114 5.98 -12.87 5.12
CA ARG A 114 7.21 -13.56 5.55
C ARG A 114 6.95 -14.63 6.60
N THR A 115 5.90 -14.47 7.41
CA THR A 115 5.66 -15.34 8.58
C THR A 115 4.76 -16.54 8.26
N ASN A 116 4.45 -16.76 6.97
CA ASN A 116 3.57 -17.82 6.46
C ASN A 116 2.21 -17.90 7.19
N THR A 117 1.76 -16.79 7.77
CA THR A 117 0.54 -16.74 8.57
C THR A 117 -0.63 -16.45 7.64
N LYS A 118 -1.27 -17.49 7.12
CA LYS A 118 -2.48 -17.33 6.30
C LYS A 118 -3.73 -17.30 7.19
N ARG A 119 -4.42 -16.18 7.17
CA ARG A 119 -5.89 -16.16 7.25
C ARG A 119 -6.35 -15.25 6.13
N ILE A 120 -7.50 -15.55 5.53
CA ILE A 120 -8.66 -14.66 5.47
C ILE A 120 -9.70 -15.21 4.47
N GLU A 121 -10.97 -15.12 4.91
CA GLU A 121 -12.13 -14.74 4.09
C GLU A 121 -12.49 -13.30 4.51
N ILE A 122 -12.55 -12.35 3.57
CA ILE A 122 -13.13 -11.02 3.76
C ILE A 122 -14.57 -11.12 3.27
N PRO A 123 -15.56 -11.05 4.18
CA PRO A 123 -16.95 -11.11 3.78
C PRO A 123 -17.27 -10.04 2.72
N GLY A 124 -17.72 -10.48 1.55
CA GLY A 124 -18.15 -9.60 0.47
C GLY A 124 -17.10 -9.27 -0.59
N ILE A 125 -15.86 -9.77 -0.49
CA ILE A 125 -14.82 -9.59 -1.51
C ILE A 125 -14.63 -10.89 -2.30
N ILE A 126 -15.42 -11.08 -3.36
CA ILE A 126 -15.40 -12.32 -4.17
C ILE A 126 -14.11 -12.54 -4.95
N TRP A 127 -13.29 -11.49 -5.08
CA TRP A 127 -12.01 -11.50 -5.80
C TRP A 127 -10.80 -11.47 -4.86
N GLU A 128 -10.99 -11.74 -3.57
CA GLU A 128 -9.92 -11.71 -2.56
C GLU A 128 -8.75 -12.64 -2.89
N GLN A 129 -9.05 -13.83 -3.41
CA GLN A 129 -8.05 -14.83 -3.70
C GLN A 129 -7.12 -14.33 -4.81
N GLU A 130 -7.68 -13.70 -5.84
CA GLU A 130 -6.93 -13.08 -6.92
C GLU A 130 -6.05 -11.92 -6.44
N LEU A 131 -6.56 -11.09 -5.52
CA LEU A 131 -5.78 -10.01 -4.90
C LEU A 131 -4.56 -10.58 -4.16
N TYR A 132 -4.77 -11.56 -3.29
CA TYR A 132 -3.69 -12.10 -2.47
C TYR A 132 -2.72 -12.99 -3.24
N ASP A 133 -3.17 -13.65 -4.31
CA ASP A 133 -2.27 -14.34 -5.24
C ASP A 133 -1.37 -13.35 -5.99
N LEU A 134 -1.91 -12.19 -6.40
CA LEU A 134 -1.12 -11.12 -7.03
C LEU A 134 -0.08 -10.54 -6.07
N ILE A 135 -0.48 -10.20 -4.84
CA ILE A 135 0.44 -9.69 -3.80
C ILE A 135 1.52 -10.74 -3.49
N GLY A 136 1.12 -12.01 -3.35
CA GLY A 136 2.03 -13.11 -3.02
C GLY A 136 3.04 -13.40 -4.12
N ALA A 137 2.60 -13.40 -5.39
CA ALA A 137 3.48 -13.56 -6.53
C ALA A 137 4.51 -12.43 -6.62
N GLU A 138 4.09 -11.18 -6.43
CA GLU A 138 5.01 -10.04 -6.42
C GLU A 138 6.00 -10.11 -5.26
N PHE A 139 5.53 -10.48 -4.06
CA PHE A 139 6.40 -10.67 -2.90
C PHE A 139 7.48 -11.73 -3.18
N ILE A 140 7.12 -12.89 -3.74
CA ILE A 140 8.08 -13.94 -4.13
C ILE A 140 9.03 -13.44 -5.22
N ARG A 141 8.55 -12.68 -6.20
CA ARG A 141 9.38 -12.14 -7.27
C ARG A 141 10.47 -11.20 -6.73
N GLN A 142 10.14 -10.39 -5.73
CA GLN A 142 11.05 -9.39 -5.15
C GLN A 142 11.98 -9.97 -4.08
N PHE A 143 11.52 -10.97 -3.32
CA PHE A 143 12.21 -11.44 -2.11
C PHE A 143 12.48 -12.95 -2.07
N GLY A 144 11.87 -13.76 -2.93
CA GLY A 144 11.91 -15.22 -2.90
C GLY A 144 13.16 -15.86 -3.51
N ALA A 145 13.97 -15.12 -4.27
CA ALA A 145 15.17 -15.66 -4.93
C ALA A 145 16.40 -15.81 -3.99
N ASN A 146 16.29 -15.50 -2.70
CA ASN A 146 17.41 -15.51 -1.75
C ASN A 146 17.26 -16.54 -0.62
N ASN A 147 16.50 -17.62 -0.84
CA ASN A 147 16.51 -18.79 0.06
C ASN A 147 17.29 -19.94 -0.59
N GLU A 148 18.60 -19.74 -0.76
CA GLU A 148 19.61 -20.81 -0.88
C GLU A 148 20.53 -20.78 0.34
#